data_AF-A0AAV4EDH9-F1
#
_entry.id   AF-A0AAV4EDH9-F1
#
_cell.length_a   1.000
_cell.length_b   1.000
_cell.length_c   1.000
_cell.angle_alpha   90.00
_cell.angle_beta   90.00
_cell.angle_gamma   90.00
#
_symmetry.space_group_name_H-M   'P 1'
#
loop_
_entity.id
_entity.type
_entity.pdbx_description
1 polymer ?
#
loop_
_entity_poly.entity_id
_entity_poly.type
_entity_poly.pdbx_seq_one_letter_code
_entity_poly.pdbx_strand_id
1 'polypeptide(L)'
;MSKVNTSTTAKYGCQLTPDQQRELKEIASSYSSIFSDRPGTVSTEEHRIELTSSTPVRQPLYPVPYVMRQTLRDELRKMEDLKIIRRVHHLTLLLL
;
A
#
# COMPACT_ATOMS: atom_id res chain seq x y z
N MET A 1 -4.58 -9.73 15.22
CA MET A 1 -3.24 -10.14 15.73
C MET A 1 -2.33 -10.21 14.51
N SER A 2 -1.53 -9.18 14.22
CA SER A 2 -0.15 -9.01 14.68
C SER A 2 0.25 -7.55 14.38
N LYS A 3 0.65 -6.79 15.40
CA LYS A 3 1.32 -5.50 15.20
C LYS A 3 2.79 -5.82 14.92
N VAL A 4 3.21 -5.86 13.65
CA VAL A 4 4.64 -5.85 13.33
C VAL A 4 5.10 -4.41 13.48
N ASN A 5 5.58 -4.09 14.68
CA ASN A 5 6.22 -2.83 14.99
C ASN A 5 7.62 -2.87 14.34
N THR A 6 7.78 -2.28 13.16
CA THR A 6 9.07 -2.21 12.45
C THR A 6 10.12 -1.35 13.18
N SER A 7 9.75 -0.68 14.28
CA SER A 7 10.70 0.04 15.15
C SER A 7 11.70 -0.89 15.86
N THR A 8 11.41 -2.19 15.98
CA THR A 8 12.32 -3.14 16.66
C THR A 8 13.42 -3.70 15.76
N THR A 9 13.29 -3.60 14.43
CA THR A 9 14.28 -4.11 13.45
C THR A 9 15.28 -3.05 12.96
N ALA A 10 15.35 -1.88 13.59
CA ALA A 10 16.40 -0.92 13.30
C ALA A 10 17.74 -1.43 13.88
N LYS A 11 18.64 -1.90 13.01
CA LYS A 11 20.02 -2.22 13.42
C LYS A 11 20.76 -0.91 13.67
N TYR A 12 20.88 -0.53 14.94
CA TYR A 12 21.68 0.62 15.35
C TYR A 12 23.17 0.30 15.22
N GLY A 13 23.96 1.22 14.68
CA GLY A 13 25.41 1.06 14.58
C GLY A 13 26.06 0.94 15.95
N CYS A 14 27.03 0.04 16.09
CA CYS A 14 27.72 -0.25 17.36
C CYS A 14 28.67 0.88 17.82
N GLN A 15 28.83 1.93 17.00
CA GLN A 15 29.81 3.02 17.19
C GLN A 15 29.18 4.30 17.78
N LEU A 16 27.95 4.23 18.27
CA LEU A 16 27.25 5.39 18.84
C LEU A 16 27.56 5.53 20.33
N THR A 17 27.72 6.78 20.79
CA THR A 17 27.75 7.05 22.23
C THR A 17 26.37 6.78 22.83
N PRO A 18 26.27 6.53 24.16
CA PRO A 18 25.00 6.28 24.82
C PRO A 18 23.97 7.40 24.60
N ASP A 19 24.42 8.65 24.57
CA ASP A 19 23.55 9.82 24.33
C ASP A 19 23.02 9.86 22.90
N GLN A 20 23.88 9.61 21.89
CA GLN A 20 23.46 9.54 20.49
C GLN A 20 22.47 8.40 20.25
N GLN A 21 22.66 7.27 20.93
CA GLN A 21 21.73 6.14 20.82
C GLN A 21 20.37 6.47 21.45
N ARG A 22 20.34 7.25 22.54
CA ARG A 22 19.09 7.73 23.16
C ARG A 22 18.35 8.68 22.21
N GLU A 23 19.04 9.69 21.68
CA GLU A 23 18.45 10.66 20.74
C GLU A 23 17.89 9.96 19.50
N LEU A 24 18.65 9.02 18.93
CA LEU A 24 18.19 8.26 17.76
C LEU A 24 16.93 7.43 18.05
N LYS A 25 16.84 6.82 19.24
CA LYS A 25 15.64 6.07 19.67
C LYS A 25 14.44 7.01 19.84
N GLU A 26 14.65 8.20 20.39
CA GLU A 26 13.60 9.22 20.55
C GLU A 26 13.09 9.74 19.20
N ILE A 27 13.98 9.96 18.23
CA ILE A 27 13.57 10.36 16.87
C ILE A 27 12.83 9.22 16.17
N ALA A 28 13.36 8.00 16.23
CA ALA A 28 12.74 6.83 15.60
C ALA A 28 11.35 6.52 16.17
N SER A 29 11.13 6.76 17.47
CA SER A 29 9.81 6.60 18.09
C SER A 29 8.87 7.75 17.70
N SER A 30 9.35 9.00 17.76
CA SER A 30 8.56 10.20 17.45
C SER A 30 8.09 10.24 15.99
N TYR A 31 8.91 9.73 15.07
CA TYR A 31 8.61 9.68 13.63
C TYR A 31 8.35 8.26 13.12
N SER A 32 7.89 7.36 13.99
CA SER A 32 7.64 5.96 13.64
C SER A 32 6.70 5.76 12.44
N SER A 33 5.83 6.72 12.15
CA SER A 33 4.97 6.71 10.96
C SER A 33 5.73 6.93 9.64
N ILE A 34 6.83 7.69 9.65
CA ILE A 34 7.67 7.95 8.47
C ILE A 34 8.49 6.71 8.11
N PHE A 35 8.92 5.95 9.12
CA PHE A 35 9.68 4.71 8.95
C PHE A 35 8.79 3.47 8.81
N SER A 36 7.51 3.65 8.50
CA SER A 36 6.59 2.54 8.25
C SER A 36 6.63 2.14 6.78
N ASP A 37 6.79 0.85 6.50
CA ASP A 37 6.63 0.29 5.15
C ASP A 37 5.16 0.27 4.68
N ARG A 38 4.24 0.79 5.50
CA ARG A 38 2.83 0.92 5.14
C ARG A 38 2.61 2.25 4.43
N PRO A 39 2.11 2.24 3.18
CA PRO A 39 1.74 3.47 2.51
C PRO A 39 0.68 4.22 3.34
N GLY A 40 0.92 5.51 3.54
CA GLY A 40 -0.07 6.43 4.10
C GLY A 40 -1.07 6.90 3.03
N THR A 41 -2.07 7.66 3.46
CA THR A 41 -3.02 8.33 2.56
C THR A 41 -2.83 9.84 2.70
N VAL A 42 -2.75 10.55 1.58
CA VAL A 42 -2.70 12.02 1.54
C VAL A 42 -4.04 12.50 0.98
N SER A 43 -4.73 13.38 1.70
CA SER A 43 -6.00 13.98 1.28
C SER A 43 -5.86 15.42 0.79
N THR A 44 -4.63 15.92 0.68
CA THR A 44 -4.33 17.33 0.38
C THR A 44 -4.63 17.68 -1.07
N GLU A 45 -4.45 16.73 -1.99
CA GLU A 45 -4.63 16.95 -3.42
C GLU A 45 -5.33 15.76 -4.07
N GLU A 46 -6.28 16.06 -4.95
CA GLU A 46 -6.99 15.08 -5.76
C GLU A 46 -6.60 15.28 -7.22
N HIS A 47 -6.12 14.21 -7.87
CA HIS A 47 -5.82 14.25 -9.30
C HIS A 47 -7.07 13.88 -10.10
N ARG A 48 -7.52 14.80 -10.96
CA ARG A 48 -8.58 14.55 -11.94
C ARG A 48 -7.97 14.20 -13.30
N ILE A 49 -8.31 13.02 -13.81
CA ILE A 49 -7.93 12.61 -15.17
C ILE A 49 -8.95 13.20 -16.15
N GLU A 50 -8.50 14.13 -17.00
CA GLU A 50 -9.31 14.66 -18.10
C GLU A 50 -9.38 13.63 -19.23
N LEU A 51 -10.60 13.24 -19.61
CA LEU A 51 -10.83 12.20 -20.60
C LEU A 51 -10.98 12.79 -22.01
N THR A 52 -10.37 12.14 -23.00
CA THR A 52 -10.58 12.49 -24.43
C THR A 52 -11.95 12.06 -24.93
N SER A 53 -12.57 11.04 -24.32
CA SER A 53 -13.90 10.54 -24.66
C SER A 53 -14.70 10.20 -23.41
N SER A 54 -16.01 10.41 -23.46
CA SER A 54 -16.95 10.05 -22.40
C SER A 54 -17.46 8.61 -22.49
N THR A 55 -17.19 7.91 -23.59
CA THR A 55 -17.65 6.53 -23.78
C THR A 55 -16.72 5.54 -23.07
N PRO A 56 -17.22 4.71 -22.13
CA PRO A 56 -16.38 3.75 -21.42
C PRO A 56 -15.91 2.63 -22.37
N VAL A 57 -14.63 2.27 -22.29
CA VAL A 57 -14.06 1.15 -23.03
C VAL A 57 -14.13 -0.11 -22.17
N ARG A 58 -14.74 -1.19 -22.69
CA ARG A 58 -14.77 -2.50 -22.04
C ARG A 58 -13.89 -3.48 -22.80
N GLN A 59 -12.95 -4.10 -22.10
CA GLN A 59 -12.08 -5.12 -22.67
C GLN A 59 -12.18 -6.40 -21.83
N PRO A 60 -12.28 -7.58 -22.47
CA PRO A 60 -12.22 -8.84 -21.75
C PRO A 60 -10.85 -9.01 -21.09
N LEU A 61 -10.83 -9.61 -19.90
CA LEU A 61 -9.59 -9.93 -19.22
C LEU A 61 -8.85 -11.04 -19.98
N TYR A 62 -7.53 -10.92 -20.09
CA TYR A 62 -6.69 -12.00 -20.57
C TYR A 62 -6.69 -13.18 -19.57
N PRO A 63 -6.70 -14.44 -20.06
CA PRO A 63 -6.65 -15.59 -19.18
C PRO A 63 -5.39 -15.61 -18.32
N VAL A 64 -5.56 -15.77 -17.00
CA VAL A 64 -4.43 -15.90 -16.07
C VAL A 64 -4.01 -17.38 -15.96
N PRO A 65 -2.72 -17.71 -16.22
CA PRO A 65 -2.18 -19.06 -16.07
C PRO A 65 -2.40 -19.60 -14.65
N TYR A 66 -2.71 -20.89 -14.52
CA TYR A 66 -3.05 -21.52 -13.23
C TYR A 66 -1.97 -21.30 -12.15
N VAL A 67 -0.70 -21.47 -12.53
CA VAL A 67 0.46 -21.32 -11.63
C VAL A 67 0.53 -19.93 -11.00
N MET A 68 0.09 -18.89 -11.71
CA MET A 68 0.17 -17.50 -11.23
C MET A 68 -1.05 -17.08 -10.41
N ARG A 69 -2.15 -17.83 -10.46
CA ARG A 69 -3.42 -17.41 -9.84
C ARG A 69 -3.29 -17.20 -8.34
N GLN A 70 -2.57 -18.07 -7.64
CA GLN A 70 -2.45 -17.97 -6.18
C GLN A 70 -1.63 -16.75 -5.79
N THR A 71 -0.43 -16.57 -6.39
CA THR A 71 0.43 -15.42 -6.17
C THR A 71 -0.30 -14.10 -6.45
N LEU A 72 -1.00 -14.02 -7.58
CA LEU A 72 -1.76 -12.83 -7.96
C LEU A 72 -2.89 -12.53 -6.95
N ARG A 73 -3.58 -13.55 -6.44
CA ARG A 73 -4.62 -13.37 -5.42
C ARG A 73 -4.05 -12.85 -4.11
N ASP A 74 -2.89 -13.34 -3.70
CA ASP A 74 -2.24 -12.92 -2.46
C ASP A 74 -1.72 -11.48 -2.55
N GLU A 75 -1.20 -11.09 -3.72
CA GLU A 75 -0.81 -9.70 -3.98
C GLU A 75 -2.01 -8.75 -4.01
N LEU A 76 -3.10 -9.11 -4.68
CA LEU A 76 -4.32 -8.29 -4.69
C LEU A 76 -4.90 -8.11 -3.28
N ARG A 77 -4.89 -9.17 -2.45
CA ARG A 77 -5.31 -9.08 -1.04
C ARG A 77 -4.41 -8.13 -0.25
N LYS A 78 -3.09 -8.22 -0.43
CA LYS A 78 -2.14 -7.31 0.20
C LYS A 78 -2.41 -5.86 -0.23
N MET A 79 -2.67 -5.60 -1.51
CA MET A 79 -2.97 -4.25 -2.00
C MET A 79 -4.31 -3.72 -1.47
N GLU A 80 -5.32 -4.58 -1.32
CA GLU A 80 -6.61 -4.26 -0.70
C GLU A 80 -6.43 -3.91 0.80
N ASP A 81 -5.66 -4.71 1.54
CA ASP A 81 -5.33 -4.48 2.95
C ASP A 81 -4.54 -3.18 3.18
N LEU A 82 -3.65 -2.85 2.24
CA LEU A 82 -2.89 -1.60 2.23
C LEU A 82 -3.70 -0.40 1.71
N LYS A 83 -4.98 -0.59 1.36
CA LYS A 83 -5.89 0.44 0.82
C LYS A 83 -5.37 1.12 -0.46
N ILE A 84 -4.52 0.44 -1.22
CA ILE A 84 -4.04 0.91 -2.53
C ILE A 84 -5.14 0.72 -3.59
N ILE A 85 -5.87 -0.39 -3.49
CA ILE A 85 -7.00 -0.70 -4.37
C ILE A 85 -8.28 -0.88 -3.55
N ARG A 86 -9.42 -0.73 -4.22
CA ARG A 86 -10.76 -0.92 -3.65
C ARG A 86 -11.63 -1.74 -4.59
N ARG A 87 -12.54 -2.54 -4.03
CA ARG A 87 -13.58 -3.18 -4.84
C ARG A 87 -14.52 -2.12 -5.39
N VAL A 88 -14.78 -2.19 -6.68
CA VAL A 88 -15.76 -1.34 -7.36
C VAL A 88 -16.84 -2.26 -7.88
N HIS A 89 -18.09 -2.00 -7.48
CA HIS A 89 -19.24 -2.59 -8.12
C HIS A 89 -19.54 -1.76 -9.36
N HIS A 90 -18.97 -2.14 -10.50
CA HIS A 90 -19.49 -1.66 -11.77
C HIS A 90 -20.90 -2.25 -11.88
N LEU A 91 -21.94 -1.41 -11.86
CA LEU A 91 -23.31 -1.85 -12.15
C LEU A 91 -23.25 -2.54 -13.51
N THR A 92 -23.34 -3.87 -13.53
CA THR A 92 -23.65 -4.61 -14.74
C THR A 92 -25.06 -4.15 -15.13
N LEU A 93 -25.14 -3.12 -15.95
CA LEU A 93 -26.29 -2.89 -16.81
C LEU A 93 -26.40 -4.14 -17.68
N LEU A 94 -27.10 -5.13 -17.13
CA LEU A 94 -27.91 -6.10 -17.87
C LEU A 94 -28.91 -5.29 -18.68
N LEU A 95 -28.49 -4.84 -19.85
CA LEU A 95 -29.36 -4.40 -20.94
C LEU A 95 -28.74 -4.88 -22.25
N LEU A 96 -28.96 -6.16 -22.53
CA LEU A 96 -29.45 -6.78 -23.77
C LEU A 96 -29.21 -8.29 -23.72
#